data_AF-A0A848N0U5-F1
#
_entry.id   AF-A0A848N0U5-F1
#
_cell.length_a   1.000
_cell.length_b   1.000
_cell.length_c   1.000
_cell.angle_alpha   90.00
_cell.angle_beta   90.00
_cell.angle_gamma   90.00
#
_symmetry.space_group_name_H-M   'P 1'
#
loop_
_entity.id
_entity.type
_entity.pdbx_description
1 polymer ?
#
loop_
_entity_poly.entity_id
_entity_poly.type
_entity_poly.pdbx_seq_one_letter_code
_entity_poly.pdbx_strand_id
1 'polypeptide(L)' 'MLITKSRLQGSSVVITLPSDNGKKPLDNQEYIVVYSEDGTITLVPKIDDPFSGGKEAEYYEKDEWKDVTPEGREIL' A
#
# COMPACT_ATOMS: atom_id res chain seq x y z
N MET A 1 4.87 -4.92 -15.68
CA MET A 1 6.16 -4.98 -14.95
C MET A 1 7.07 -3.92 -15.54
N LEU A 2 7.50 -2.96 -14.71
CA LEU A 2 8.36 -1.85 -15.14
C LEU A 2 9.75 -2.03 -14.54
N ILE A 3 10.78 -1.64 -15.28
CA ILE A 3 12.18 -1.72 -14.85
C ILE A 3 12.70 -0.30 -14.69
N THR A 4 13.37 -0.05 -13.56
CA THR A 4 14.07 1.20 -13.29
C THR A 4 15.44 0.88 -12.74
N LYS A 5 16.38 1.81 -12.89
CA LYS A 5 17.76 1.65 -12.41
C LYS A 5 18.03 2.68 -11.33
N SER A 6 18.55 2.22 -10.21
CA SER A 6 19.01 3.10 -9.14
C SER A 6 20.21 3.94 -9.59
N ARG A 7 20.36 5.12 -9.02
CA ARG A 7 21.53 5.98 -9.20
C ARG A 7 22.00 6.54 -7.87
N LEU A 8 23.28 6.89 -7.81
CA LEU A 8 23.84 7.65 -6.69
C LEU A 8 23.56 9.14 -6.88
N GLN A 9 23.07 9.78 -5.83
CA GLN A 9 22.90 11.22 -5.76
C GLN A 9 23.47 11.70 -4.42
N GLY A 10 24.66 12.30 -4.46
CA GLY A 10 25.45 12.57 -3.26
C GLY A 10 25.80 11.27 -2.55
N SER A 11 25.47 11.16 -1.27
CA SER A 11 25.63 9.95 -0.45
C SER A 11 24.42 9.01 -0.45
N SER A 12 23.38 9.33 -1.23
CA SER A 12 22.10 8.59 -1.22
C SER A 12 21.91 7.77 -2.49
N VAL A 13 21.27 6.61 -2.36
CA VAL A 13 20.76 5.82 -3.49
C VAL A 13 19.34 6.27 -3.80
N VAL A 14 19.10 6.66 -5.04
CA VAL A 14 17.79 7.15 -5.50
C VAL A 14 17.26 6.22 -6.59
N ILE A 15 15.99 5.85 -6.47
CA ILE A 15 15.25 5.07 -7.46
C ILE A 15 14.13 5.93 -8.01
N THR A 16 14.07 6.07 -9.32
CA THR A 16 12.94 6.71 -9.99
C THR A 16 11.82 5.69 -10.11
N LEU A 17 10.66 5.99 -9.51
CA LEU A 17 9.45 5.19 -9.68
C LEU A 17 8.76 5.57 -11.00
N PRO A 18 8.75 4.70 -12.02
CA PRO A 18 8.13 5.01 -13.30
C PRO A 18 6.61 5.09 -13.17
N SER A 19 5.98 5.91 -14.01
CA SER A 19 4.51 5.96 -14.11
C SER A 19 3.98 4.67 -14.73
N ASP A 20 2.96 4.07 -14.11
CA ASP A 20 2.28 2.87 -14.60
C ASP A 20 0.84 3.22 -15.02
N ASN A 21 0.57 3.29 -16.32
CA ASN A 21 -0.75 3.65 -16.87
C ASN A 21 -1.34 4.94 -16.26
N GLY A 22 -0.49 5.95 -16.05
CA GLY A 22 -0.90 7.24 -15.48
C GLY A 22 -0.90 7.27 -13.95
N LYS A 23 -0.69 6.14 -13.27
CA LYS A 23 -0.49 6.08 -11.82
C LYS A 23 0.97 6.39 -11.52
N LYS A 24 1.20 7.49 -10.80
CA LYS A 24 2.52 7.87 -10.29
C LYS A 24 2.41 8.27 -8.82
N PRO A 25 3.49 8.09 -8.03
CA PRO A 25 3.63 8.74 -6.73
C PRO A 25 3.33 10.24 -6.80
N LEU A 26 2.71 10.77 -5.75
CA LEU A 26 2.58 12.21 -5.57
C LEU A 26 3.95 12.82 -5.28
N ASP A 27 4.12 14.08 -5.70
CA ASP A 27 5.33 14.84 -5.42
C ASP A 27 5.45 15.06 -3.89
N ASN A 28 6.65 14.89 -3.33
CA ASN A 28 6.93 15.02 -1.89
C ASN A 28 6.12 14.09 -0.95
N GLN A 29 5.59 12.98 -1.46
CA GLN A 29 4.94 11.95 -0.62
C GLN A 29 5.96 11.24 0.28
N GLU A 30 5.67 11.16 1.58
CA GLU A 30 6.43 10.34 2.52
C GLU A 30 6.03 8.86 2.44
N TYR A 31 6.99 7.96 2.64
CA TYR A 31 6.77 6.52 2.65
C TYR A 31 7.41 5.87 3.87
N ILE A 32 6.74 4.86 4.41
CA ILE A 32 7.34 3.89 5.31
C ILE A 32 8.07 2.85 4.45
N VAL A 33 9.34 2.61 4.76
CA VAL A 33 10.19 1.66 4.02
C VAL A 33 10.32 0.37 4.83
N VAL A 34 9.93 -0.75 4.24
CA VAL A 34 10.05 -2.08 4.84
C VAL A 34 10.99 -2.93 3.99
N TYR A 35 12.00 -3.51 4.63
CA TYR A 35 12.91 -4.47 4.02
C TYR A 35 12.50 -5.88 4.40
N SER A 36 12.24 -6.70 3.40
CA SER A 36 11.94 -8.13 3.58
C SER A 36 13.21 -8.96 3.44
N GLU A 37 13.23 -10.15 4.03
CA GLU A 37 14.40 -11.05 4.00
C GLU A 37 14.76 -11.53 2.59
N ASP A 38 13.78 -11.58 1.68
CA ASP A 38 13.95 -11.95 0.27
C ASP A 38 14.56 -10.82 -0.58
N GLY A 39 14.89 -9.67 0.03
CA GLY A 39 15.42 -8.49 -0.65
C GLY A 39 14.33 -7.60 -1.27
N THR A 40 13.05 -7.93 -1.09
CA THR A 40 11.95 -7.07 -1.52
C THR A 40 11.88 -5.82 -0.66
N ILE A 41 11.82 -4.64 -1.30
CA ILE A 41 11.59 -3.36 -0.62
C ILE A 41 10.14 -2.96 -0.87
N THR A 42 9.38 -2.79 0.21
CA THR A 42 8.01 -2.29 0.16
C THR A 42 7.97 -0.84 0.60
N LEU A 43 7.33 0.00 -0.23
CA LEU A 43 7.08 1.41 0.08
C LEU A 43 5.60 1.58 0.37
N VAL A 44 5.26 1.92 1.60
CA VAL A 44 3.88 2.19 2.01
C VAL A 44 3.71 3.70 2.15
N PRO A 45 2.85 4.36 1.34
CA PRO A 45 2.59 5.78 1.50
C PRO A 45 2.15 6.07 2.94
N LYS A 46 2.84 7.00 3.60
CA LYS A 46 2.42 7.47 4.91
C LYS A 46 1.19 8.36 4.71
N ILE A 47 0.08 7.94 5.31
CA ILE A 47 -1.13 8.73 5.41
C ILE A 47 -1.18 9.34 6.81
N ASP A 48 -1.50 10.62 6.91
CA ASP A 48 -1.59 11.30 8.20
C ASP A 48 -2.81 10.83 9.01
N ASP A 49 -3.96 10.72 8.34
CA ASP A 49 -5.21 10.23 8.94
C ASP A 49 -6.01 9.39 7.93
N PRO A 50 -6.24 8.08 8.17
CA PRO A 50 -7.04 7.22 7.30
C PRO A 50 -8.51 7.65 7.20
N PHE A 51 -9.00 8.51 8.11
CA PHE A 51 -10.35 9.05 8.11
C PHE A 51 -10.43 10.48 7.57
N SER A 52 -9.32 11.07 7.11
CA SER A 52 -9.29 12.43 6.56
C SER A 52 -10.11 12.62 5.28
N GLY A 53 -10.42 11.52 4.57
CA GLY A 53 -11.35 11.51 3.43
C GLY A 53 -12.80 11.21 3.81
N GLY A 54 -13.07 10.91 5.08
CA GLY A 54 -14.40 10.60 5.58
C GLY A 54 -15.24 11.87 5.73
N LYS A 55 -16.51 11.80 5.37
CA LYS A 55 -17.46 12.86 5.68
C LYS A 55 -17.76 12.85 7.18
N GLU A 56 -18.00 14.02 7.76
CA GLU A 56 -18.47 14.12 9.14
C GLU A 56 -19.75 13.28 9.31
N ALA A 57 -19.76 12.35 10.28
CA ALA A 57 -20.80 11.35 10.52
C ALA A 57 -20.93 10.21 9.47
N GLU A 58 -19.90 9.95 8.67
CA GLU A 58 -19.88 8.78 7.77
C GLU A 58 -19.74 7.48 8.59
N TYR A 59 -20.80 6.67 8.57
CA TYR A 59 -20.92 5.39 9.28
C TYR A 59 -20.72 4.24 8.30
N TYR A 60 -19.74 3.37 8.56
CA TYR A 60 -19.59 2.13 7.81
C TYR A 60 -20.56 1.08 8.34
N GLU A 61 -21.28 0.45 7.41
CA GLU A 61 -22.28 -0.58 7.68
C GLU A 61 -21.66 -1.81 8.36
N LYS A 62 -22.40 -2.43 9.28
CA LYS A 62 -21.95 -3.63 10.00
C LYS A 62 -21.85 -4.79 9.02
N ASP A 63 -20.75 -5.52 9.11
CA ASP A 63 -20.46 -6.70 8.29
C ASP A 63 -21.67 -7.65 8.17
N GLU A 64 -22.25 -7.73 6.96
CA GLU A 64 -23.44 -8.56 6.65
C GLU A 64 -23.14 -10.07 6.70
N TRP A 65 -21.89 -10.46 6.91
CA TRP A 65 -21.46 -11.86 7.01
C TRP A 65 -21.76 -12.49 8.37
N LYS A 66 -22.38 -11.74 9.28
CA LYS A 66 -22.66 -12.17 10.66
C LYS A 66 -23.58 -13.38 10.77
N ASP A 67 -24.46 -13.57 9.80
CA ASP A 67 -25.44 -14.65 9.77
C ASP A 67 -25.01 -15.83 8.86
N VAL A 68 -23.82 -15.76 8.25
CA VAL A 68 -23.29 -16.84 7.43
C VAL A 68 -22.48 -17.77 8.33
N THR A 69 -23.02 -18.94 8.63
CA THR A 69 -22.29 -19.97 9.37
C THR A 69 -21.25 -20.59 8.43
N PRO A 70 -19.97 -20.70 8.80
CA PRO A 70 -18.99 -21.37 7.95
C PRO A 70 -19.30 -22.87 7.93
N GLU A 71 -19.95 -23.36 6.88
CA GLU A 71 -20.06 -24.80 6.63
C GLU A 71 -18.73 -25.32 6.06
N GLY A 72 -17.74 -25.49 6.92
CA GLY A 72 -16.55 -26.27 6.61
C GLY A 72 -16.92 -27.76 6.58
N ARG A 73 -16.69 -28.45 5.47
CA ARG A 73 -16.56 -29.91 5.45
C ARG A 73 -15.08 -30.28 5.48
N GLU A 74 -14.66 -31.05 6.48
CA GLU A 74 -13.44 -31.83 6.36
C GLU A 74 -13.66 -32.90 5.28
N ILE A 75 -12.70 -33.00 4.35
CA ILE A 75 -12.61 -34.12 3.44
C ILE A 75 -11.85 -35.21 4.21
N LEU A 76 -12.52 -36.32 4.56
CA LEU A 76 -11.86 -37.53 5.06
C LEU A 76 -11.15 -38.27 3.92
#